data_AF-A0A0M5KX84-F1
#
_entry.id   AF-A0A0M5KX84-F1
#
_cell.length_a   1.000
_cell.length_b   1.000
_cell.length_c   1.000
_cell.angle_alpha   90.00
_cell.angle_beta   90.00
_cell.angle_gamma   90.00
#
_symmetry.space_group_name_H-M   'P 1'
#
loop_
_entity.id
_entity.type
_entity.pdbx_description
1 polymer ?
#
loop_
_entity_poly.entity_id
_entity_poly.type
_entity_poly.pdbx_seq_one_letter_code
_entity_poly.pdbx_strand_id
1 'polypeptide(L)' 'MAYAVKLSSEFLASVIVGVVLGLGFDGLVGFPPWGLVFFLFLGFVAGIFNILKAEGYITPNR' A
#
# COMPACT_ATOMS: atom_id res chain seq x y z
N MET A 1 12.90 16.26 10.13
CA MET A 1 13.58 15.02 9.69
C MET A 1 12.79 13.77 10.04
N ALA A 2 12.38 13.57 11.30
CA ALA A 2 11.62 12.38 11.72
C ALA A 2 10.28 12.16 10.98
N TYR A 3 9.58 13.24 10.61
CA TYR A 3 8.29 13.14 9.89
C TYR A 3 8.43 12.53 8.50
N ALA A 4 9.42 12.96 7.72
CA ALA A 4 9.66 12.43 6.37
C ALA A 4 10.04 10.93 6.39
N VAL A 5 10.80 10.50 7.41
CA VAL A 5 11.17 9.09 7.62
C VAL A 5 9.96 8.26 8.06
N LYS A 6 9.08 8.83 8.87
CA LYS A 6 7.84 8.17 9.28
C LYS A 6 6.90 7.97 8.09
N LEU A 7 6.71 9.02 7.29
CA LEU A 7 5.88 9.00 6.09
C LEU A 7 6.37 7.97 5.07
N SER A 8 7.69 7.89 4.83
CA SER A 8 8.26 6.89 3.93
C SER A 8 8.14 5.47 4.49
N SER A 9 8.25 5.28 5.81
CA SER A 9 8.07 3.99 6.46
C SER A 9 6.62 3.50 6.39
N GLU A 10 5.65 4.40 6.57
CA GLU A 10 4.22 4.07 6.46
C GLU A 10 3.85 3.69 5.01
N PHE A 11 4.38 4.43 4.04
CA PHE A 11 4.25 4.09 2.63
C PHE A 11 4.89 2.73 2.31
N LEU A 12 6.13 2.50 2.76
CA LEU A 12 6.83 1.25 2.51
C LEU A 12 6.11 0.06 3.14
N ALA A 13 5.55 0.22 4.33
CA ALA A 13 4.74 -0.82 4.99
C ALA A 13 3.54 -1.23 4.13
N SER A 14 2.82 -0.27 3.54
CA SER A 14 1.68 -0.55 2.66
C SER A 14 2.08 -1.28 1.37
N VAL A 15 3.23 -0.94 0.78
CA VAL A 15 3.78 -1.62 -0.40
C VAL A 15 4.16 -3.06 -0.08
N ILE A 16 4.84 -3.29 1.05
CA ILE A 16 5.21 -4.63 1.52
C ILE A 16 3.95 -5.49 1.72
N VAL A 17 2.90 -4.93 2.33
CA VAL A 17 1.61 -5.63 2.49
C VAL A 17 1.01 -6.01 1.12
N GLY A 18 1.02 -5.09 0.14
CA GLY A 18 0.58 -5.39 -1.22
C GLY A 18 1.37 -6.51 -1.90
N VAL A 19 2.69 -6.52 -1.74
CA VAL A 19 3.56 -7.58 -2.29
C VAL A 19 3.30 -8.93 -1.61
N VAL A 20 3.19 -8.95 -0.28
CA VAL A 20 2.93 -10.19 0.48
C VAL A 20 1.56 -10.78 0.09
N LEU A 21 0.53 -9.95 0.00
CA LEU A 21 -0.80 -10.39 -0.44
C LEU A 21 -0.79 -10.86 -1.90
N GLY A 22 -0.10 -10.13 -2.77
CA GLY A 22 0.02 -10.46 -4.19
C GLY A 22 0.72 -11.79 -4.45
N LEU A 23 1.83 -12.06 -3.74
CA LEU A 23 2.56 -13.32 -3.83
C LEU A 23 1.76 -14.50 -3.26
N GLY A 24 1.07 -14.29 -2.13
CA GLY A 24 0.19 -15.31 -1.56
C GLY A 24 -0.97 -15.65 -2.49
N PHE A 25 -1.55 -14.64 -3.16
CA PHE A 25 -2.66 -14.82 -4.09
C PHE A 25 -2.22 -15.49 -5.40
N ASP A 26 -1.10 -15.05 -5.99
CA ASP A 26 -0.53 -15.68 -7.20
C ASP A 26 -0.22 -17.16 -6.96
N GLY A 27 0.30 -17.52 -5.78
CA GLY A 27 0.58 -18.92 -5.41
C GLY A 27 -0.67 -19.79 -5.24
N LEU A 28 -1.82 -19.22 -4.88
CA LEU A 28 -3.08 -19.95 -4.71
C LEU A 28 -3.85 -20.11 -6.03
N VAL A 29 -3.78 -19.10 -6.90
CA VAL A 29 -4.65 -18.98 -8.06
C VAL A 29 -3.98 -19.52 -9.33
N GLY A 30 -2.64 -19.61 -9.36
CA GLY A 30 -1.90 -20.19 -10.49
C GLY A 30 -2.00 -19.40 -11.79
N PHE A 31 -2.67 -18.23 -11.76
CA PHE A 31 -2.67 -17.28 -12.86
C PHE A 31 -1.29 -16.60 -12.96
N PRO A 32 -0.86 -16.17 -14.16
CA PRO A 32 0.33 -15.32 -14.35
C PRO A 32 0.29 -14.11 -13.41
N PRO A 33 1.39 -13.34 -13.19
CA PRO A 33 1.60 -12.45 -12.02
C PRO A 33 0.70 -11.20 -11.94
N TRP A 34 -0.59 -11.39 -12.18
CA TRP A 34 -1.68 -10.45 -12.19
C TRP A 34 -2.14 -10.15 -10.79
N GLY A 35 -2.14 -11.13 -9.88
CA GLY A 35 -2.42 -10.93 -8.47
C GLY A 35 -1.38 -10.01 -7.86
N LEU A 36 -0.09 -10.26 -8.10
CA LEU A 36 0.98 -9.36 -7.67
C LEU A 36 0.82 -7.95 -8.25
N VAL A 37 0.57 -7.80 -9.55
CA VAL A 37 0.35 -6.48 -10.17
C VAL A 37 -0.83 -5.75 -9.52
N PHE A 38 -2.00 -6.38 -9.41
CA PHE A 38 -3.18 -5.76 -8.81
C PHE A 38 -2.98 -5.40 -7.34
N PHE A 39 -2.43 -6.31 -6.53
CA PHE A 39 -2.21 -6.06 -5.10
C PHE A 39 -1.08 -5.06 -4.83
N LEU A 40 -0.08 -4.98 -5.71
CA LEU A 40 0.94 -3.93 -5.67
C LEU A 40 0.31 -2.56 -5.92
N PHE A 41 -0.53 -2.43 -6.95
CA PHE A 41 -1.27 -1.19 -7.20
C PHE A 41 -2.21 -0.85 -6.05
N LEU A 42 -2.92 -1.84 -5.48
CA LEU A 42 -3.81 -1.64 -4.35
C LEU A 42 -3.05 -1.16 -3.09
N GLY A 43 -1.91 -1.80 -2.79
CA GLY A 43 -1.02 -1.43 -1.69
C GLY A 43 -0.40 -0.04 -1.88
N PHE A 44 -0.04 0.31 -3.12
CA PHE A 44 0.44 1.64 -3.48
C PHE A 44 -0.64 2.72 -3.29
N VAL A 45 -1.87 2.46 -3.77
CA VAL A 45 -3.01 3.36 -3.56
C VAL A 45 -3.28 3.52 -2.06
N ALA A 46 -3.31 2.43 -1.29
CA ALA A 46 -3.46 2.49 0.16
C ALA A 46 -2.37 3.33 0.85
N GLY A 47 -1.11 3.21 0.39
CA GLY A 47 0.01 4.04 0.84
C GLY A 47 -0.18 5.52 0.56
N ILE A 48 -0.60 5.87 -0.66
CA ILE A 48 -0.94 7.25 -1.03
C ILE A 48 -2.08 7.77 -0.15
N PHE A 49 -3.13 6.97 0.08
CA PHE A 49 -4.23 7.34 0.95
C PHE A 49 -3.76 7.62 2.39
N ASN A 50 -2.82 6.83 2.93
CA ASN A 50 -2.26 7.08 4.26
C ASN A 50 -1.48 8.41 4.30
N ILE A 51 -0.72 8.71 3.25
CA ILE A 51 0.01 9.98 3.13
C ILE A 51 -0.97 11.16 3.05
N LEU A 52 -1.96 11.09 2.16
CA LEU A 52 -2.96 12.14 2.00
C LEU A 52 -3.76 12.38 3.29
N LYS A 53 -4.00 11.32 4.07
CA LYS A 53 -4.61 11.41 5.39
C LYS A 53 -3.68 12.04 6.42
N ALA A 54 -2.40 11.68 6.44
CA ALA A 54 -1.39 12.26 7.32
C ALA A 54 -1.21 13.77 7.07
N GLU A 55 -1.31 14.20 5.81
CA GLU A 55 -1.24 15.60 5.38
C GLU A 55 -2.58 16.36 5.53
N GLY A 56 -3.65 15.70 5.98
CA GLY A 56 -4.95 16.35 6.26
C GLY A 56 -5.85 16.60 5.03
N TYR A 57 -5.44 16.16 3.84
CA TYR A 57 -6.27 16.26 2.62
C TYR A 57 -7.52 15.36 2.68
N ILE A 58 -7.48 14.30 3.49
CA ILE A 58 -8.60 13.37 3.69
C ILE A 58 -8.99 13.39 5.17
N THR A 59 -9.73 14.42 5.57
CA THR A 59 -10.31 14.51 6.91
C THR A 59 -11.64 13.76 6.93
N PRO A 60 -11.86 12.76 7.79
CA PRO A 60 -13.21 12.27 8.05
C PRO A 60 -14.00 13.42 8.68
N ASN A 61 -15.00 13.94 7.97
CA ASN A 61 -15.90 14.96 8.48
C ASN A 61 -16.53 14.50 9.81
N ARG A 62 -16.02 14.99 10.94
CA ARG A 62 -16.59 14.85 12.28
C ARG A 62 -16.33 16.11 13.09
#